data_AF-A0A7V9BYZ5-F1
#
_entry.id   AF-A0A7V9BYZ5-F1
#
_cell.length_a   1.000
_cell.length_b   1.000
_cell.length_c   1.000
_cell.angle_alpha   90.00
_cell.angle_beta   90.00
_cell.angle_gamma   90.00
#
_symmetry.space_group_name_H-M   'P 1'
#
loop_
_entity.id
_entity.type
_entity.pdbx_description
1 polymer ?
#
loop_
_entity_poly.entity_id
_entity_poly.type
_entity_poly.pdbx_seq_one_letter_code
_entity_poly.pdbx_strand_id
1 'polypeptide(L)'
;MTAPNRIVFGAHFTQFVEPASTVGEPGFYGERYGRYLGERAQGGAGVIIAGQAQVHPTTAYQMRNNAVAWNEAAVPHFRQVTAPLHDHGALAFLQLAHNGGVNDGTWSKLPVWAPSAVANYNEPPQALERDQIGELVDHFARSAANAAAGGFDG
;
A
#
# COMPACT_ATOMS: atom_id res chain seq x y z
N MET A 1 19.44 -10.68 4.30
CA MET A 1 18.47 -10.52 5.40
C MET A 1 18.05 -11.89 5.92
N THR A 2 17.88 -12.04 7.23
CA THR A 2 17.45 -13.30 7.87
C THR A 2 16.41 -12.95 8.93
N ALA A 3 15.22 -13.53 8.86
CA ALA A 3 14.19 -13.32 9.88
C ALA A 3 14.60 -14.02 11.20
N PRO A 4 14.31 -13.44 12.38
CA PRO A 4 14.67 -14.04 13.66
C PRO A 4 13.86 -15.31 13.97
N ASN A 5 12.70 -15.49 13.34
CA ASN A 5 11.85 -16.68 13.46
C ASN A 5 10.92 -16.81 12.24
N ARG A 6 10.01 -17.80 12.27
CA ARG A 6 9.05 -18.10 11.19
C ARG A 6 7.65 -17.55 11.42
N ILE A 7 7.48 -16.66 12.40
CA ILE A 7 6.19 -16.03 12.69
C ILE A 7 6.06 -14.82 11.77
N VAL A 8 5.05 -14.87 10.90
CA VAL A 8 4.71 -13.80 9.96
C VAL A 8 3.42 -13.14 10.41
N PHE A 9 3.46 -11.83 10.58
CA PHE A 9 2.27 -11.01 10.77
C PHE A 9 1.83 -10.46 9.42
N GLY A 10 0.67 -10.91 8.94
CA GLY A 10 0.17 -10.62 7.61
C GLY A 10 -0.40 -9.20 7.44
N ALA A 11 -0.41 -8.74 6.19
CA ALA A 11 -1.09 -7.52 5.81
C ALA A 11 -2.59 -7.64 6.07
N HIS A 12 -3.15 -6.62 6.72
CA HIS A 12 -4.57 -6.48 6.95
C HIS A 12 -4.89 -5.00 7.09
N PHE A 13 -6.10 -4.63 6.68
CA PHE A 13 -6.50 -3.23 6.65
C PHE A 13 -6.80 -2.71 8.06
N THR A 14 -6.13 -1.63 8.46
CA THR A 14 -6.25 -1.04 9.82
C THR A 14 -6.97 0.30 9.86
N GLN A 15 -7.16 0.94 8.69
CA GLN A 15 -7.60 2.34 8.57
C GLN A 15 -6.70 3.37 9.29
N PHE A 16 -5.46 3.02 9.66
CA PHE A 16 -4.49 3.91 10.34
C PHE A 16 -3.62 4.72 9.38
N VAL A 17 -4.15 5.05 8.20
CA VAL A 17 -3.52 6.00 7.28
C VAL A 17 -3.74 7.40 7.82
N GLU A 18 -2.72 8.26 7.74
CA GLU A 18 -2.87 9.66 8.10
C GLU A 18 -3.84 10.33 7.13
N PRO A 19 -4.84 11.07 7.63
CA PRO A 19 -5.84 11.68 6.78
C PRO A 19 -5.17 12.67 5.83
N ALA A 20 -5.53 12.62 4.55
CA ALA A 20 -5.14 13.64 3.60
C ALA A 20 -5.69 15.01 4.03
N SER A 21 -4.92 16.07 3.79
CA SER A 21 -5.36 17.45 4.04
C SER A 21 -6.55 17.87 3.18
N THR A 22 -6.76 17.17 2.06
CA THR A 22 -7.87 17.38 1.12
C THR A 22 -8.84 16.21 1.19
N VAL A 23 -10.13 16.52 1.33
CA VAL A 23 -11.18 15.50 1.34
C VAL A 23 -11.21 14.80 -0.02
N GLY A 24 -11.15 13.47 0.02
CA GLY A 24 -11.20 12.65 -1.19
C GLY A 24 -9.85 12.48 -1.88
N GLU A 25 -8.73 12.89 -1.27
CA GLU A 25 -7.38 12.52 -1.70
C GLU A 25 -6.83 11.36 -0.84
N PRO A 26 -5.98 10.49 -1.38
CA PRO A 26 -5.39 9.42 -0.59
C PRO A 26 -4.33 9.98 0.36
N GLY A 27 -4.09 9.25 1.45
CA GLY A 27 -3.14 9.63 2.46
C GLY A 27 -1.80 8.91 2.33
N PHE A 28 -0.99 9.07 3.37
CA PHE A 28 0.23 8.30 3.58
C PHE A 28 0.13 7.55 4.91
N TYR A 29 0.94 6.53 5.10
CA TYR A 29 1.09 5.98 6.45
C TYR A 29 1.71 7.02 7.40
N GLY A 30 1.67 6.74 8.70
CA GLY A 30 2.30 7.60 9.68
C GLY A 30 2.63 6.88 10.97
N GLU A 31 3.01 7.66 11.96
CA GLU A 31 3.47 7.18 13.28
C GLU A 31 2.45 6.25 13.95
N ARG A 32 1.14 6.49 13.79
CA ARG A 32 0.11 5.62 14.36
C ARG A 32 0.20 4.19 13.81
N TYR A 33 0.40 4.05 12.50
CA TYR A 33 0.53 2.75 11.86
C TYR A 33 1.87 2.10 12.16
N GLY A 34 2.96 2.88 12.16
CA GLY A 34 4.29 2.41 12.56
C GLY A 34 4.31 1.86 13.99
N ARG A 35 3.76 2.59 14.96
CA ARG A 35 3.65 2.13 16.36
C ARG A 35 2.82 0.85 16.48
N TYR A 36 1.69 0.80 15.79
CA TYR A 36 0.83 -0.39 15.76
C TYR A 36 1.61 -1.63 15.30
N LEU A 37 2.37 -1.53 14.22
CA LEU A 37 3.19 -2.64 13.72
C LEU A 37 4.43 -2.90 14.61
N GLY A 38 5.02 -1.86 15.20
CA GLY A 38 6.11 -1.96 16.17
C GLY A 38 5.74 -2.81 17.37
N GLU A 39 4.52 -2.66 17.90
CA GLU A 39 4.00 -3.54 18.97
C GLU A 39 3.97 -5.02 18.56
N ARG A 40 3.73 -5.33 17.27
CA ARG A 40 3.76 -6.73 16.78
C ARG A 40 5.20 -7.24 16.68
N ALA A 41 6.13 -6.37 16.29
CA ALA A 41 7.55 -6.69 16.25
C ALA A 41 8.07 -6.97 17.67
N GLN A 42 7.73 -6.09 18.62
CA GLN A 42 8.02 -6.25 20.05
C GLN A 42 7.42 -7.55 20.62
N GLY A 43 6.23 -7.93 20.16
CA GLY A 43 5.56 -9.19 20.51
C GLY A 43 6.22 -10.45 19.95
N GLY A 44 7.26 -10.32 19.11
CA GLY A 44 8.07 -11.43 18.62
C GLY A 44 7.79 -11.87 17.17
N ALA A 45 6.99 -11.12 16.40
CA ALA A 45 6.85 -11.40 14.97
C ALA A 45 8.18 -11.15 14.25
N GLY A 46 8.71 -12.15 13.56
CA GLY A 46 9.99 -12.03 12.84
C GLY A 46 9.89 -11.36 11.47
N VAL A 47 8.70 -11.44 10.85
CA VAL A 47 8.38 -10.74 9.60
C VAL A 47 7.03 -10.07 9.75
N ILE A 48 6.96 -8.80 9.35
CA ILE A 48 5.72 -8.02 9.34
C ILE A 48 5.49 -7.50 7.93
N ILE A 49 4.33 -7.82 7.36
CA ILE A 49 3.91 -7.30 6.07
C ILE A 49 2.92 -6.15 6.35
N ALA A 50 3.40 -4.92 6.18
CA ALA A 50 2.56 -3.71 6.14
C ALA A 50 1.71 -3.71 4.87
N GLY A 51 0.61 -2.96 4.86
CA GLY A 51 -0.26 -2.86 3.68
C GLY A 51 -1.74 -2.76 4.00
N GLN A 52 -2.59 -2.55 3.00
CA GLN A 52 -2.27 -2.44 1.56
C GLN A 52 -1.87 -1.01 1.16
N ALA A 53 -0.80 -0.86 0.37
CA ALA A 53 -0.38 0.43 -0.20
C ALA A 53 -0.62 0.46 -1.72
N GLN A 54 -1.30 1.51 -2.17
CA GLN A 54 -1.86 1.61 -3.51
C GLN A 54 -0.80 2.02 -4.52
N VAL A 55 -0.66 1.27 -5.61
CA VAL A 55 0.39 1.48 -6.61
C VAL A 55 0.00 2.43 -7.73
N HIS A 56 -1.26 2.80 -7.85
CA HIS A 56 -1.73 3.62 -8.98
C HIS A 56 -2.86 4.57 -8.57
N PRO A 57 -2.97 5.78 -9.17
CA PRO A 57 -4.09 6.68 -8.93
C PRO A 57 -5.47 6.05 -9.17
N THR A 58 -5.62 5.14 -10.13
CA THR A 58 -6.92 4.50 -10.44
C THR A 58 -7.45 3.58 -9.34
N THR A 59 -6.64 3.24 -8.33
CA THR A 59 -7.01 2.37 -7.20
C THR A 59 -6.83 3.07 -5.84
N ALA A 60 -6.20 4.25 -5.82
CA ALA A 60 -5.79 4.90 -4.58
C ALA A 60 -6.96 5.39 -3.71
N TYR A 61 -8.14 5.57 -4.30
CA TYR A 61 -9.23 6.36 -3.73
C TYR A 61 -10.42 5.51 -3.24
N GLN A 62 -10.31 4.18 -3.25
CA GLN A 62 -11.43 3.29 -2.92
C GLN A 62 -12.11 3.63 -1.58
N MET A 63 -11.32 4.09 -0.61
CA MET A 63 -11.77 4.43 0.74
C MET A 63 -10.98 5.63 1.24
N ARG A 64 -11.56 6.36 2.20
CA ARG A 64 -11.00 7.62 2.77
C ARG A 64 -9.56 7.50 3.30
N ASN A 65 -9.11 6.29 3.63
CA ASN A 65 -7.85 6.04 4.35
C ASN A 65 -7.00 4.97 3.66
N ASN A 66 -6.69 5.16 2.37
CA ASN A 66 -5.70 4.35 1.66
C ASN A 66 -4.37 5.08 1.58
N ALA A 67 -3.27 4.37 1.86
CA ALA A 67 -1.93 4.89 1.66
C ALA A 67 -1.49 4.65 0.21
N VAL A 68 -0.76 5.59 -0.38
CA VAL A 68 -0.15 5.41 -1.71
C VAL A 68 1.32 5.06 -1.63
N ALA A 69 1.80 4.26 -2.59
CA ALA A 69 3.21 3.91 -2.74
C ALA A 69 3.86 4.52 -3.99
N TRP A 70 3.07 4.91 -5.00
CA TRP A 70 3.59 5.44 -6.26
C TRP A 70 4.16 6.85 -6.17
N ASN A 71 3.74 7.63 -5.17
CA ASN A 71 4.22 8.99 -4.94
C ASN A 71 5.48 8.94 -4.07
N GLU A 72 6.57 9.58 -4.52
CA GLU A 72 7.84 9.66 -3.77
C GLU A 72 7.66 10.31 -2.38
N ALA A 73 6.65 11.16 -2.22
CA ALA A 73 6.28 11.71 -0.90
C ALA A 73 5.95 10.62 0.13
N ALA A 74 5.65 9.37 -0.28
CA ALA A 74 5.44 8.25 0.63
C ALA A 74 6.72 7.80 1.35
N VAL A 75 7.91 8.06 0.81
CA VAL A 75 9.19 7.58 1.36
C VAL A 75 9.41 7.99 2.83
N PRO A 76 9.32 9.28 3.23
CA PRO A 76 9.47 9.65 4.64
C PRO A 76 8.42 9.01 5.54
N HIS A 77 7.20 8.78 5.04
CA HIS A 77 6.13 8.12 5.79
C HIS A 77 6.39 6.62 5.97
N PHE A 78 6.95 5.96 4.96
CA PHE A 78 7.40 4.57 5.08
C PHE A 78 8.49 4.41 6.13
N ARG A 79 9.40 5.39 6.28
CA ARG A 79 10.40 5.36 7.36
C ARG A 79 9.79 5.41 8.76
N GLN A 80 8.69 6.14 8.94
CA GLN A 80 7.95 6.15 10.20
C GLN A 80 7.32 4.78 10.50
N VAL A 81 7.04 3.99 9.46
CA VAL A 81 6.52 2.63 9.60
C VAL A 81 7.65 1.64 9.86
N THR A 82 8.75 1.70 9.13
CA THR A 82 9.81 0.68 9.15
C THR A 82 10.71 0.80 10.39
N ALA A 83 11.01 2.02 10.84
CA ALA A 83 11.88 2.26 12.00
C ALA A 83 11.46 1.46 13.26
N PRO A 84 10.22 1.52 13.77
CA PRO A 84 9.84 0.77 14.97
C PRO A 84 9.82 -0.76 14.79
N LEU A 85 9.77 -1.28 13.56
CA LEU A 85 9.87 -2.72 13.30
C LEU A 85 11.33 -3.16 13.39
N HIS A 86 12.21 -2.38 12.77
CA HIS A 86 13.65 -2.61 12.77
C HIS A 86 14.25 -2.45 14.17
N ASP A 87 13.76 -1.52 14.99
CA ASP A 87 14.14 -1.38 16.40
C ASP A 87 13.92 -2.67 17.22
N HIS A 88 13.00 -3.52 16.78
CA HIS A 88 12.69 -4.83 17.39
C HIS A 88 13.23 -6.02 16.58
N GLY A 89 14.06 -5.77 15.56
CA GLY A 89 14.71 -6.81 14.76
C GLY A 89 13.80 -7.59 13.80
N ALA A 90 12.57 -7.10 13.57
CA ALA A 90 11.65 -7.69 12.61
C ALA A 90 11.98 -7.21 11.19
N LEU A 91 11.82 -8.09 10.20
CA LEU A 91 11.87 -7.67 8.80
C LEU A 91 10.55 -7.00 8.41
N ALA A 92 10.64 -5.84 7.76
CA ALA A 92 9.50 -5.06 7.31
C ALA A 92 9.27 -5.28 5.82
N PHE A 93 8.09 -5.76 5.44
CA PHE A 93 7.67 -5.93 4.05
C PHE A 93 6.46 -5.05 3.74
N LEU A 94 6.27 -4.66 2.48
CA LEU A 94 5.11 -3.89 2.05
C LEU A 94 4.27 -4.63 1.00
N GLN A 95 3.00 -4.86 1.29
CA GLN A 95 2.04 -5.32 0.31
C GLN A 95 1.59 -4.16 -0.60
N LEU A 96 2.16 -4.13 -1.80
CA LEU A 96 1.74 -3.29 -2.91
C LEU A 96 0.45 -3.84 -3.54
N ALA A 97 -0.52 -2.96 -3.78
CA ALA A 97 -1.86 -3.36 -4.22
C ALA A 97 -2.41 -2.51 -5.37
N HIS A 98 -3.11 -3.19 -6.28
CA HIS A 98 -4.09 -2.60 -7.20
C HIS A 98 -5.37 -3.42 -7.12
N ASN A 99 -6.48 -2.78 -6.75
CA ASN A 99 -7.72 -3.48 -6.42
C ASN A 99 -8.54 -3.88 -7.66
N GLY A 100 -8.14 -3.43 -8.85
CA GLY A 100 -8.74 -3.90 -10.10
C GLY A 100 -10.24 -3.63 -10.14
N GLY A 101 -11.02 -4.56 -10.73
CA GLY A 101 -12.48 -4.45 -10.85
C GLY A 101 -13.28 -4.48 -9.55
N VAL A 102 -12.63 -4.64 -8.38
CA VAL A 102 -13.28 -4.45 -7.07
C VAL A 102 -13.05 -3.07 -6.47
N ASN A 103 -12.39 -2.16 -7.21
CA ASN A 103 -12.23 -0.76 -6.83
C ASN A 103 -13.52 0.05 -7.10
N ASP A 104 -13.54 1.30 -6.65
CA ASP A 104 -14.62 2.27 -6.85
C ASP A 104 -14.03 3.62 -7.35
N GLY A 105 -14.43 4.05 -8.54
CA GLY A 105 -14.01 5.29 -9.19
C GLY A 105 -14.75 6.54 -8.70
N THR A 106 -15.76 6.41 -7.83
CA THR A 106 -16.59 7.54 -7.36
C THR A 106 -15.76 8.67 -6.76
N TRP A 107 -14.71 8.32 -6.00
CA TRP A 107 -13.83 9.29 -5.35
C TRP A 107 -12.69 9.79 -6.24
N SER A 108 -12.02 8.89 -6.97
CA SER A 108 -10.92 9.26 -7.87
C SER A 108 -11.41 10.04 -9.09
N LYS A 109 -12.68 9.84 -9.49
CA LYS A 109 -13.24 10.26 -10.78
C LYS A 109 -12.45 9.68 -11.97
N LEU A 110 -11.74 8.58 -11.74
CA LEU A 110 -10.99 7.83 -12.74
C LEU A 110 -11.69 6.49 -12.99
N PRO A 111 -11.64 5.95 -14.22
CA PRO A 111 -12.20 4.65 -14.51
C PRO A 111 -11.50 3.56 -13.70
N VAL A 112 -12.26 2.63 -13.14
CA VAL A 112 -11.71 1.41 -12.54
C VAL A 112 -11.11 0.54 -13.64
N TRP A 113 -9.88 0.07 -13.42
CA TRP A 113 -9.16 -0.77 -14.39
C TRP A 113 -9.32 -2.26 -14.06
N ALA A 114 -9.57 -3.08 -15.08
CA ALA A 114 -9.63 -4.53 -14.95
C ALA A 114 -9.19 -5.23 -16.26
N PRO A 115 -8.97 -6.55 -16.24
CA PRO A 115 -8.64 -7.30 -17.46
C PRO A 115 -9.77 -7.36 -18.50
N SER A 116 -11.02 -7.09 -18.10
CA SER A 116 -12.20 -7.13 -18.97
C SER A 116 -13.29 -6.23 -18.40
N ALA A 117 -14.19 -5.75 -19.26
CA ALA A 117 -15.32 -4.89 -18.88
C ALA A 117 -16.48 -5.70 -18.26
N VAL A 118 -16.16 -6.51 -17.25
CA VAL A 118 -17.12 -7.32 -16.50
C VAL A 118 -17.22 -6.74 -15.10
N ALA A 119 -18.41 -6.30 -14.73
CA ALA A 119 -18.66 -5.75 -13.40
C ALA A 119 -18.46 -6.84 -12.32
N ASN A 120 -17.68 -6.52 -11.30
CA ASN A 120 -17.46 -7.36 -10.12
C ASN A 120 -17.90 -6.67 -8.81
N TYR A 121 -18.04 -5.34 -8.84
CA TYR A 121 -18.42 -4.54 -7.68
C TYR A 121 -19.40 -3.42 -8.07
N ASN A 122 -19.00 -2.15 -7.92
CA ASN A 122 -19.92 -1.01 -8.02
C ASN A 122 -20.12 -0.47 -9.45
N GLU A 123 -19.13 -0.60 -10.33
CA GLU A 123 -19.20 -0.09 -11.69
C GLU A 123 -18.56 -1.05 -12.70
N PRO A 124 -19.01 -1.04 -13.98
CA PRO A 124 -18.31 -1.74 -15.05
C PRO A 124 -16.90 -1.14 -15.22
N PRO A 125 -15.83 -1.93 -15.08
CA PRO A 125 -14.48 -1.40 -15.22
C PRO A 125 -14.14 -1.16 -16.69
N GLN A 126 -13.17 -0.27 -16.94
CA GLN A 126 -12.45 -0.22 -18.20
C GLN A 126 -11.58 -1.47 -18.34
N ALA A 127 -11.71 -2.15 -19.48
CA ALA A 127 -10.76 -3.18 -19.89
C ALA A 127 -9.42 -2.53 -20.22
N LEU A 128 -8.35 -3.02 -19.60
CA LEU A 128 -6.99 -2.50 -19.82
C LEU A 128 -6.50 -2.75 -21.24
N GLU A 129 -5.93 -1.71 -21.84
CA GLU A 129 -5.12 -1.78 -23.05
C GLU A 129 -3.65 -2.17 -22.74
N ARG A 130 -2.89 -2.56 -23.77
CA ARG A 130 -1.52 -3.08 -23.58
C ARG A 130 -0.56 -2.05 -23.00
N ASP A 131 -0.70 -0.80 -23.40
CA ASP A 131 0.07 0.33 -22.88
C ASP A 131 -0.29 0.61 -21.42
N GLN A 132 -1.56 0.53 -21.04
CA GLN A 132 -2.01 0.68 -19.66
C GLN A 132 -1.53 -0.45 -18.74
N ILE A 133 -1.39 -1.67 -19.27
CA ILE A 133 -0.70 -2.76 -18.56
C ILE A 133 0.77 -2.40 -18.33
N GLY A 134 1.45 -1.84 -19.33
CA GLY A 134 2.82 -1.33 -19.20
C GLY A 134 2.93 -0.23 -18.13
N GLU A 135 2.02 0.74 -18.16
CA GLU A 135 1.94 1.80 -17.15
C GLU A 135 1.75 1.24 -15.74
N LEU A 136 0.89 0.22 -15.58
CA LEU A 136 0.67 -0.40 -14.29
C LEU A 136 1.94 -1.13 -13.79
N VAL A 137 2.65 -1.84 -14.68
CA VAL A 137 3.94 -2.49 -14.35
C VAL A 137 4.97 -1.45 -13.89
N ASP A 138 5.10 -0.34 -14.60
CA ASP A 138 6.00 0.76 -14.23
C ASP A 138 5.65 1.37 -12.87
N HIS A 139 4.35 1.46 -12.56
CA HIS A 139 3.87 1.94 -11.28
C HIS A 139 4.11 0.97 -10.12
N PHE A 140 4.03 -0.34 -10.35
CA PHE A 140 4.49 -1.34 -9.38
C PHE A 140 5.99 -1.19 -9.12
N ALA A 141 6.80 -1.04 -10.17
CA ALA A 141 8.26 -0.85 -10.05
C ALA A 141 8.61 0.43 -9.27
N ARG A 142 7.96 1.55 -9.60
CA ARG A 142 8.10 2.82 -8.87
C ARG A 142 7.72 2.68 -7.41
N SER A 143 6.60 2.02 -7.13
CA SER A 143 6.11 1.80 -5.76
C SER A 143 7.07 0.94 -4.95
N ALA A 144 7.64 -0.10 -5.57
CA ALA A 144 8.66 -0.94 -4.93
C ALA A 144 9.95 -0.16 -4.65
N ALA A 145 10.38 0.71 -5.58
CA ALA A 145 11.54 1.57 -5.37
C ALA A 145 11.32 2.55 -4.20
N ASN A 146 10.14 3.16 -4.11
CA ASN A 146 9.76 4.02 -2.99
C ASN A 146 9.70 3.25 -1.66
N ALA A 147 9.16 2.02 -1.68
CA ALA A 147 9.12 1.16 -0.49
C ALA A 147 10.53 0.85 0.02
N ALA A 148 11.43 0.44 -0.88
CA ALA A 148 12.83 0.18 -0.55
C ALA A 148 13.54 1.45 -0.03
N ALA A 149 13.35 2.60 -0.67
CA ALA A 149 13.88 3.89 -0.19
C ALA A 149 13.30 4.30 1.18
N GLY A 150 12.09 3.82 1.48
CA GLY A 150 11.38 3.95 2.75
C GLY A 150 11.84 2.98 3.85
N GLY A 151 12.79 2.10 3.55
CA GLY A 151 13.34 1.14 4.50
C GLY A 151 12.59 -0.19 4.57
N PHE A 152 11.68 -0.49 3.64
CA PHE A 152 11.15 -1.86 3.56
C PHE A 152 12.22 -2.81 3.03
N ASP A 153 12.27 -4.00 3.61
CA ASP A 153 13.21 -5.07 3.25
C ASP A 153 12.71 -5.90 2.05
N GLY A 154 11.43 -5.76 1.67
CA GLY A 154 10.82 -6.41 0.50
C GLY A 154 9.34 -6.17 0.33
#